data_AF-A0A177MQW1-F1
#
_entry.id   AF-A0A177MQW1-F1
#
_cell.length_a   1.000
_cell.length_b   1.000
_cell.length_c   1.000
_cell.angle_alpha   90.00
_cell.angle_beta   90.00
_cell.angle_gamma   90.00
#
_symmetry.space_group_name_H-M   'P 1'
#
loop_
_entity.id
_entity.type
_entity.pdbx_description
1 polymer ?
#
loop_
_entity_poly.entity_id
_entity_poly.type
_entity_poly.pdbx_seq_one_letter_code
_entity_poly.pdbx_strand_id
1 'polypeptide(L)'
;MHTVQAEEAWLQRSQAILQALEGQPRPEWLNGQTDQLDMKRQAQQILEASQAMRAKALSTGSAGGLQTPPSNKPLTLLFVSFSLGDTALIGIFEEAAGRDDVLLVFRGPKPGQKLPALMADLKRLLKGIDPLPNVVIDPTRFQRWSVTTVPDIVVEQDGKARLHVRGVSSLSWLDEQIKAGKQGDLGTMGDVAEIAEIDLLEEIKRRMAAIDWKQKQRQAIARFWEQQKFENLPTAQVDRDRTVDLTITAPRDLTA
;
A
#
# COMPACT_ATOMS: atom_id res chain seq x y z
N MET A 1 -23.04 -57.18 30.18
CA MET A 1 -24.32 -56.61 29.68
C MET A 1 -24.62 -55.20 30.18
N HIS A 2 -23.73 -54.51 30.92
CA HIS A 2 -23.97 -53.15 31.45
C HIS A 2 -23.46 -51.99 30.57
N THR A 3 -22.71 -52.26 29.49
CA THR A 3 -22.06 -51.22 28.65
C THR A 3 -22.99 -50.62 27.60
N VAL A 4 -23.86 -51.42 27.00
CA VAL A 4 -24.79 -50.99 25.92
C VAL A 4 -25.84 -49.99 26.42
N GLN A 5 -26.34 -50.15 27.65
CA GLN A 5 -27.30 -49.20 28.25
C GLN A 5 -26.69 -47.82 28.54
N ALA A 6 -25.37 -47.73 28.77
CA ALA A 6 -24.69 -46.45 29.01
C ALA A 6 -24.48 -45.65 27.71
N GLU A 7 -24.26 -46.34 26.59
CA GLU A 7 -24.12 -45.72 25.25
C GLU A 7 -25.45 -45.14 24.75
N GLU A 8 -26.56 -45.84 24.94
CA GLU A 8 -27.90 -45.35 24.58
C GLU A 8 -28.29 -44.13 25.41
N ALA A 9 -27.96 -44.12 26.71
CA ALA A 9 -28.26 -42.99 27.60
C ALA A 9 -27.46 -41.73 27.24
N TRP A 10 -26.23 -41.87 26.74
CA TRP A 10 -25.42 -40.75 26.30
C TRP A 10 -25.90 -40.17 24.97
N LEU A 11 -26.22 -41.03 23.99
CA LEU A 11 -26.79 -40.61 22.70
C LEU A 11 -28.13 -39.89 22.86
N GLN A 12 -29.02 -40.41 23.71
CA GLN A 12 -30.29 -39.75 24.00
C GLN A 12 -30.08 -38.39 24.68
N ARG A 13 -29.12 -38.29 25.61
CA ARG A 13 -28.76 -37.02 26.25
C ARG A 13 -28.16 -36.02 25.26
N SER A 14 -27.25 -36.44 24.38
CA SER A 14 -26.65 -35.53 23.38
C SER A 14 -27.70 -35.06 22.37
N GLN A 15 -28.60 -35.93 21.94
CA GLN A 15 -29.65 -35.59 21.00
C GLN A 15 -30.69 -34.64 21.63
N ALA A 16 -31.03 -34.85 22.90
CA ALA A 16 -31.87 -33.92 23.66
C ALA A 16 -31.21 -32.54 23.86
N ILE A 17 -29.89 -32.49 24.09
CA ILE A 17 -29.15 -31.22 24.19
C ILE A 17 -29.13 -30.50 22.83
N LEU A 18 -28.91 -31.22 21.73
CA LEU A 18 -28.91 -30.63 20.38
C LEU A 18 -30.29 -30.10 19.98
N GLN A 19 -31.36 -30.84 20.27
CA GLN A 19 -32.74 -30.37 20.05
C GLN A 19 -33.11 -29.18 20.94
N ALA A 20 -32.62 -29.13 22.19
CA ALA A 20 -32.85 -28.01 23.09
C ALA A 20 -32.07 -26.73 22.70
N LEU A 21 -31.00 -26.88 21.91
CA LEU A 21 -30.19 -25.78 21.38
C LEU A 21 -30.67 -25.31 20.00
N GLU A 22 -31.51 -26.08 19.31
CA GLU A 22 -32.10 -25.72 18.03
C GLU A 22 -33.02 -24.50 18.19
N GLY A 23 -32.59 -23.36 17.67
CA GLY A 23 -33.32 -22.08 17.77
C GLY A 23 -32.90 -21.17 18.93
N GLN A 24 -31.96 -21.56 19.78
CA GLN A 24 -31.38 -20.63 20.76
C GLN A 24 -30.33 -19.72 20.11
N PRO A 25 -30.31 -18.41 20.44
CA PRO A 25 -29.26 -17.53 19.97
C PRO A 25 -27.91 -18.01 20.50
N ARG A 26 -26.90 -17.94 19.63
CA ARG A 26 -25.54 -18.39 19.94
C ARG A 26 -25.04 -17.65 21.20
N PRO A 27 -24.44 -18.35 22.19
CA PRO A 27 -23.94 -17.71 23.40
C PRO A 27 -22.92 -16.61 23.11
N GLU A 28 -23.01 -15.48 23.80
CA GLU A 28 -22.19 -14.28 23.52
C GLU A 28 -20.67 -14.51 23.59
N TRP A 29 -20.21 -15.44 24.45
CA TRP A 29 -18.79 -15.78 24.55
C TRP A 29 -18.22 -16.41 23.26
N LEU A 30 -19.07 -16.94 22.38
CA LEU A 30 -18.68 -17.45 21.07
C LEU A 30 -18.51 -16.34 20.03
N ASN A 31 -18.99 -15.12 20.31
CA ASN A 31 -18.85 -13.98 19.41
C ASN A 31 -17.50 -13.25 19.57
N GLY A 32 -16.86 -13.35 20.74
CA GLY A 32 -15.59 -12.66 21.03
C GLY A 32 -14.37 -13.19 20.25
N GLN A 33 -14.44 -14.43 19.72
CA GLN A 33 -13.39 -14.98 18.86
C GLN A 33 -13.64 -14.73 17.37
N THR A 34 -14.83 -14.24 16.99
CA THR A 34 -15.23 -14.07 15.59
C THR A 34 -14.39 -12.99 14.92
N ASP A 35 -14.18 -11.83 15.54
CA ASP A 35 -13.33 -10.77 14.98
C ASP A 35 -11.88 -11.21 14.80
N GLN A 36 -11.33 -11.95 15.77
CA GLN A 36 -9.93 -12.39 15.69
C GLN A 36 -9.73 -13.52 14.68
N LEU A 37 -10.70 -14.44 14.58
CA LEU A 37 -10.70 -15.52 13.59
C LEU A 37 -11.00 -15.00 12.18
N ASP A 38 -11.86 -14.00 12.05
CA ASP A 38 -12.21 -13.38 10.77
C ASP A 38 -11.07 -12.49 10.28
N MET A 39 -10.40 -11.73 11.15
CA MET A 39 -9.15 -11.02 10.81
C MET A 39 -8.04 -12.00 10.43
N LYS A 40 -7.92 -13.14 11.12
CA LYS A 40 -6.92 -14.17 10.80
C LYS A 40 -7.25 -14.86 9.48
N ARG A 41 -8.52 -15.16 9.21
CA ARG A 41 -8.99 -15.68 7.91
C ARG A 41 -8.78 -14.65 6.80
N GLN A 42 -9.06 -13.38 7.02
CA GLN A 42 -8.79 -12.30 6.07
C GLN A 42 -7.29 -12.15 5.80
N ALA A 43 -6.46 -12.11 6.83
CA ALA A 43 -5.01 -12.02 6.69
C ALA A 43 -4.44 -13.23 5.94
N GLN A 44 -4.97 -14.43 6.20
CA GLN A 44 -4.56 -15.65 5.54
C GLN A 44 -5.06 -15.69 4.08
N GLN A 45 -6.27 -15.24 3.80
CA GLN A 45 -6.78 -15.08 2.43
C GLN A 45 -6.00 -14.03 1.63
N ILE A 46 -5.62 -12.91 2.26
CA ILE A 46 -4.77 -11.88 1.63
C ILE A 46 -3.38 -12.46 1.35
N LEU A 47 -2.82 -13.24 2.27
CA LEU A 47 -1.52 -13.89 2.08
C LEU A 47 -1.58 -14.95 0.99
N GLU A 48 -2.58 -15.83 0.99
CA GLU A 48 -2.80 -16.85 -0.04
C GLU A 48 -3.10 -16.22 -1.41
N ALA A 49 -3.91 -15.16 -1.47
CA ALA A 49 -4.13 -14.38 -2.69
C ALA A 49 -2.82 -13.73 -3.17
N SER A 50 -1.98 -13.20 -2.27
CA SER A 50 -0.67 -12.65 -2.63
C SER A 50 0.30 -13.72 -3.13
N GLN A 51 0.27 -14.92 -2.55
CA GLN A 51 1.10 -16.05 -2.96
C GLN A 51 0.61 -16.64 -4.29
N ALA A 52 -0.70 -16.73 -4.51
CA ALA A 52 -1.29 -17.12 -5.78
C ALA A 52 -1.02 -16.07 -6.88
N MET A 53 -1.08 -14.78 -6.56
CA MET A 53 -0.68 -13.69 -7.48
C MET A 53 0.82 -13.73 -7.78
N ARG A 54 1.68 -14.02 -6.79
CA ARG A 54 3.12 -14.24 -7.02
C ARG A 54 3.36 -15.49 -7.85
N ALA A 55 2.75 -16.63 -7.54
CA ALA A 55 2.90 -17.87 -8.30
C ALA A 55 2.44 -17.71 -9.75
N LYS A 56 1.36 -16.95 -10.00
CA LYS A 56 0.89 -16.59 -11.34
C LYS A 56 1.85 -15.60 -12.04
N ALA A 57 2.40 -14.63 -11.33
CA ALA A 57 3.43 -13.74 -11.85
C ALA A 57 4.79 -14.45 -12.11
N LEU A 58 5.06 -15.57 -11.43
CA LEU A 58 6.26 -16.39 -11.64
C LEU A 58 6.08 -17.46 -12.72
N SER A 59 4.87 -17.94 -13.01
CA SER A 59 4.62 -18.89 -14.12
C SER A 59 4.46 -18.20 -15.48
N THR A 60 4.07 -16.92 -15.49
CA THR A 60 4.18 -16.06 -16.67
C THR A 60 5.54 -15.36 -16.63
N GLY A 61 6.55 -15.97 -17.23
CA GLY A 61 7.89 -15.40 -17.32
C GLY A 61 7.89 -14.06 -18.06
N SER A 62 7.83 -12.96 -17.31
CA SER A 62 8.43 -11.67 -17.65
C SER A 62 8.46 -10.81 -16.41
N ALA A 63 9.64 -10.25 -16.12
CA ALA A 63 9.89 -9.34 -15.02
C ALA A 63 8.99 -8.09 -15.14
N GLY A 64 7.83 -8.11 -14.49
CA GLY A 64 6.90 -7.00 -14.41
C GLY A 64 6.99 -6.33 -13.04
N GLY A 65 7.80 -5.27 -12.94
CA GLY A 65 7.48 -4.17 -12.01
C GLY A 65 6.07 -3.66 -12.34
N LEU A 66 5.34 -3.14 -11.35
CA LEU A 66 3.95 -2.69 -11.47
C LEU A 66 3.73 -1.89 -12.78
N GLN A 67 3.21 -2.57 -13.80
CA GLN A 67 2.73 -1.93 -15.01
C GLN A 67 1.23 -1.78 -14.81
N THR A 68 0.82 -0.56 -14.48
CA THR A 68 -0.49 -0.05 -14.92
C THR A 68 -0.69 -0.43 -16.38
N PRO A 69 -1.90 -0.87 -16.80
CA PRO A 69 -2.15 -1.19 -18.20
C PRO A 69 -1.67 -0.01 -19.06
N PRO A 70 -0.94 -0.25 -20.16
CA PRO A 70 -0.45 0.83 -21.00
C PRO A 70 -1.67 1.57 -21.54
N SER A 71 -1.98 2.71 -20.91
CA SER A 71 -2.70 3.76 -21.58
C SER A 71 -1.82 4.13 -22.76
N ASN A 72 -2.30 3.88 -23.98
CA ASN A 72 -1.58 4.20 -25.21
C ASN A 72 -1.45 5.74 -25.40
N LYS A 73 -1.90 6.53 -24.42
CA LYS A 73 -1.77 7.98 -24.38
C LYS A 73 -0.42 8.36 -23.76
N PRO A 74 0.33 9.30 -24.36
CA PRO A 74 1.52 9.86 -23.74
C PRO A 74 1.20 10.47 -22.37
N LEU A 75 2.07 10.27 -21.39
CA LEU A 75 2.00 10.87 -20.07
C LEU A 75 3.04 12.00 -19.96
N THR A 76 2.59 13.22 -19.68
CA THR A 76 3.44 14.38 -19.47
C THR A 76 3.84 14.46 -18.00
N LEU A 77 5.13 14.26 -17.72
CA LEU A 77 5.73 14.47 -16.41
C LEU A 77 6.29 15.89 -16.35
N LEU A 78 5.75 16.74 -15.48
CA LEU A 78 6.28 18.08 -15.21
C LEU A 78 6.93 18.09 -13.83
N PHE A 79 8.26 18.15 -13.82
CA PHE A 79 9.08 18.19 -12.62
C PHE A 79 9.13 19.62 -12.07
N VAL A 80 8.79 19.75 -10.80
CA VAL A 80 8.67 21.04 -10.12
C VAL A 80 9.33 21.02 -8.75
N SER A 81 9.64 22.21 -8.24
CA SER A 81 10.25 22.41 -6.93
C SER A 81 9.69 23.67 -6.27
N PHE A 82 9.72 23.71 -4.94
CA PHE A 82 9.47 24.92 -4.15
C PHE A 82 10.46 26.05 -4.44
N SER A 83 11.60 25.80 -5.12
CA SER A 83 12.50 26.86 -5.58
C SER A 83 11.88 27.78 -6.64
N LEU A 84 10.85 27.31 -7.36
CA LEU A 84 10.11 28.12 -8.35
C LEU A 84 9.29 29.24 -7.70
N GLY A 85 9.02 29.12 -6.40
CA GLY A 85 8.18 30.05 -5.65
C GLY A 85 6.68 29.75 -5.77
N ASP A 86 5.93 30.18 -4.75
CA ASP A 86 4.51 29.85 -4.59
C ASP A 86 3.66 30.33 -5.77
N THR A 87 3.90 31.53 -6.31
CA THR A 87 3.14 32.08 -7.45
C THR A 87 3.31 31.25 -8.72
N ALA A 88 4.54 30.84 -9.04
CA ALA A 88 4.79 30.02 -10.22
C ALA A 88 4.17 28.62 -10.07
N LEU A 89 4.28 28.03 -8.88
CA LEU A 89 3.66 26.73 -8.58
C LEU A 89 2.13 26.78 -8.69
N ILE A 90 1.49 27.83 -8.17
CA ILE A 90 0.03 28.00 -8.29
C ILE A 90 -0.37 28.08 -9.76
N GLY A 91 0.32 28.88 -10.59
CA GLY A 91 0.03 28.95 -12.02
C GLY A 91 0.18 27.60 -12.74
N ILE A 92 1.21 26.81 -12.37
CA ILE A 92 1.39 25.45 -12.90
C ILE A 92 0.24 24.52 -12.46
N PHE A 93 -0.20 24.63 -11.22
CA PHE A 93 -1.30 23.81 -10.69
C PHE A 93 -2.62 24.13 -11.38
N GLU A 94 -2.88 25.39 -11.68
CA GLU A 94 -4.04 25.84 -12.43
C GLU A 94 -4.00 25.34 -13.88
N GLU A 95 -2.85 25.40 -14.56
CA GLU A 95 -2.73 24.90 -15.94
C GLU A 95 -2.86 23.38 -16.03
N ALA A 96 -2.41 22.66 -14.99
CA ALA A 96 -2.54 21.19 -14.90
C ALA A 96 -3.88 20.72 -14.32
N ALA A 97 -4.73 21.62 -13.83
CA ALA A 97 -6.00 21.30 -13.21
C ALA A 97 -6.91 20.53 -14.19
N GLY A 98 -7.36 19.33 -13.79
CA GLY A 98 -8.28 18.51 -14.59
C GLY A 98 -7.65 17.77 -15.78
N ARG A 99 -6.34 17.87 -15.98
CA ARG A 99 -5.61 17.10 -17.00
C ARG A 99 -5.25 15.71 -16.48
N ASP A 100 -5.78 14.67 -17.13
CA ASP A 100 -5.47 13.26 -16.83
C ASP A 100 -4.15 12.79 -17.45
N ASP A 101 -3.63 13.54 -18.42
CA ASP A 101 -2.39 13.30 -19.16
C ASP A 101 -1.17 13.98 -18.54
N VAL A 102 -1.34 14.77 -17.47
CA VAL A 102 -0.27 15.52 -16.81
C VAL A 102 -0.08 15.05 -15.38
N LEU A 103 1.17 14.83 -15.00
CA LEU A 103 1.59 14.47 -13.65
C LEU A 103 2.67 15.42 -13.16
N LEU A 104 2.37 16.16 -12.09
CA LEU A 104 3.31 17.07 -11.44
C LEU A 104 4.16 16.29 -10.44
N VAL A 105 5.48 16.34 -10.59
CA VAL A 105 6.42 15.49 -9.85
C VAL A 105 7.29 16.35 -8.94
N PHE A 106 7.16 16.15 -7.64
CA PHE A 106 8.06 16.69 -6.61
C PHE A 106 9.07 15.63 -6.18
N ARG A 107 10.29 16.06 -5.84
CA ARG A 107 11.35 15.14 -5.41
C ARG A 107 11.18 14.67 -3.97
N GLY A 108 10.71 15.54 -3.08
CA GLY A 108 10.65 15.26 -1.66
C GLY A 108 10.24 16.46 -0.80
N PRO A 109 10.50 16.41 0.51
CA PRO A 109 10.33 17.56 1.39
C PRO A 109 11.52 18.53 1.31
N LYS A 110 11.35 19.76 1.81
CA LYS A 110 12.48 20.68 2.02
C LYS A 110 13.48 20.12 3.05
N PRO A 111 14.74 20.56 3.06
CA PRO A 111 15.72 20.16 4.07
C PRO A 111 15.18 20.36 5.49
N GLY A 112 15.26 19.31 6.31
CA GLY A 112 14.75 19.31 7.70
C GLY A 112 13.22 19.22 7.85
N GLN A 113 12.46 19.31 6.76
CA GLN A 113 11.00 19.22 6.79
C GLN A 113 10.52 17.77 6.89
N LYS A 114 9.46 17.53 7.69
CA LYS A 114 8.80 16.23 7.79
C LYS A 114 7.69 16.09 6.74
N LEU A 115 7.39 14.86 6.33
CA LEU A 115 6.36 14.56 5.32
C LEU A 115 4.98 15.18 5.63
N PRO A 116 4.45 15.19 6.88
CA PRO A 116 3.17 15.84 7.15
C PRO A 116 3.17 17.35 6.91
N ALA A 117 4.32 18.03 7.15
CA ALA A 117 4.44 19.45 6.87
C ALA A 117 4.47 19.74 5.37
N LEU A 118 5.14 18.87 4.58
CA LEU A 118 5.08 18.93 3.12
C LEU A 118 3.63 18.79 2.61
N MET A 119 2.87 17.84 3.16
CA MET A 119 1.46 17.67 2.79
C MET A 119 0.63 18.92 3.13
N ALA A 120 0.91 19.58 4.25
CA ALA A 120 0.24 20.82 4.63
C ALA A 120 0.59 21.97 3.67
N ASP A 121 1.85 22.09 3.26
CA ASP A 121 2.27 23.08 2.26
C ASP A 121 1.60 22.85 0.91
N LEU A 122 1.57 21.60 0.41
CA LEU A 122 0.87 21.26 -0.84
C LEU A 122 -0.63 21.57 -0.75
N LYS A 123 -1.30 21.21 0.35
CA LYS A 123 -2.71 21.57 0.57
C LYS A 123 -2.95 23.08 0.60
N ARG A 124 -2.01 23.86 1.14
CA ARG A 124 -2.09 25.33 1.12
C ARG A 124 -2.02 25.86 -0.30
N LEU A 125 -1.09 25.36 -1.11
CA LEU A 125 -0.91 25.82 -2.49
C LEU A 125 -2.04 25.38 -3.42
N LEU A 126 -2.63 24.21 -3.18
CA LEU A 126 -3.77 23.69 -3.96
C LEU A 126 -5.12 24.29 -3.54
N LYS A 127 -5.14 25.17 -2.54
CA LYS A 127 -6.39 25.73 -2.01
C LYS A 127 -7.05 26.62 -3.07
N GLY A 128 -8.29 26.28 -3.43
CA GLY A 128 -9.08 27.05 -4.39
C GLY A 128 -8.98 26.55 -5.84
N ILE A 129 -8.20 25.51 -6.09
CA ILE A 129 -8.09 24.87 -7.41
C ILE A 129 -9.07 23.69 -7.47
N ASP A 130 -9.98 23.71 -8.44
CA ASP A 130 -10.95 22.66 -8.71
C ASP A 130 -11.23 22.59 -10.22
N PRO A 131 -11.01 21.44 -10.90
CA PRO A 131 -10.53 20.15 -10.38
C PRO A 131 -9.06 20.17 -9.94
N LEU A 132 -8.70 19.30 -8.99
CA LEU A 132 -7.31 19.18 -8.53
C LEU A 132 -6.40 18.60 -9.63
N PRO A 133 -5.17 19.10 -9.76
CA PRO A 133 -4.15 18.49 -10.61
C PRO A 133 -3.60 17.19 -10.01
N ASN A 134 -3.04 16.33 -10.84
CA ASN A 134 -2.35 15.12 -10.38
C ASN A 134 -0.95 15.48 -9.88
N VAL A 135 -0.73 15.39 -8.57
CA VAL A 135 0.56 15.66 -7.93
C VAL A 135 1.11 14.40 -7.26
N VAL A 136 2.39 14.10 -7.47
CA VAL A 136 3.09 12.97 -6.86
C VAL A 136 4.43 13.41 -6.27
N ILE A 137 4.85 12.74 -5.19
CA ILE A 137 6.22 12.80 -4.69
C ILE A 137 6.92 11.54 -5.13
N ASP A 138 7.82 11.66 -6.10
CA ASP A 138 8.54 10.53 -6.65
C ASP A 138 10.00 10.86 -6.95
N PRO A 139 10.92 10.66 -5.99
CA PRO A 139 12.36 10.84 -6.21
C PRO A 139 12.93 9.87 -7.27
N THR A 140 12.30 8.71 -7.51
CA THR A 140 12.80 7.74 -8.50
C THR A 140 12.64 8.25 -9.93
N ARG A 141 11.58 9.03 -10.21
CA ARG A 141 11.39 9.67 -11.52
C ARG A 141 12.46 10.74 -11.79
N PHE A 142 12.86 11.51 -10.78
CA PHE A 142 13.98 12.46 -10.91
C PHE A 142 15.28 11.74 -11.28
N GLN A 143 15.56 10.61 -10.63
CA GLN A 143 16.75 9.80 -10.91
C GLN A 143 16.67 9.15 -12.30
N ARG A 144 15.52 8.56 -12.66
CA ARG A 144 15.30 7.88 -13.95
C ARG A 144 15.52 8.81 -15.13
N TRP A 145 15.03 10.04 -15.04
CA TRP A 145 15.13 11.04 -16.11
C TRP A 145 16.30 12.01 -15.94
N SER A 146 17.17 11.77 -14.93
CA SER A 146 18.35 12.60 -14.65
C SER A 146 18.02 14.10 -14.52
N VAL A 147 16.87 14.42 -13.91
CA VAL A 147 16.41 15.81 -13.74
C VAL A 147 17.23 16.48 -12.63
N THR A 148 18.02 17.48 -13.00
CA THR A 148 18.89 18.24 -12.08
C THR A 148 18.40 19.67 -11.82
N THR A 149 17.50 20.18 -12.66
CA THR A 149 16.98 21.55 -12.61
C THR A 149 15.50 21.56 -12.93
N VAL A 150 14.76 22.58 -12.50
CA VAL A 150 13.32 22.74 -12.75
C VAL A 150 12.98 24.14 -13.27
N PRO A 151 11.83 24.35 -13.96
CA PRO A 151 10.89 23.32 -14.40
C PRO A 151 11.50 22.45 -15.51
N ASP A 152 11.11 21.18 -15.56
CA ASP A 152 11.57 20.22 -16.56
C ASP A 152 10.37 19.34 -16.96
N ILE A 153 10.16 19.15 -18.26
CA ILE A 153 9.05 18.38 -18.82
C ILE A 153 9.61 17.18 -19.57
N VAL A 154 9.10 15.99 -19.22
CA VAL A 154 9.33 14.74 -19.97
C VAL A 154 7.99 14.17 -20.41
N VAL A 155 7.80 14.02 -21.72
CA VAL A 155 6.65 13.30 -22.28
C VAL A 155 7.04 11.82 -22.41
N GLU A 156 6.47 10.98 -21.55
CA GLU A 156 6.69 9.53 -21.53
C GLU A 156 5.66 8.82 -22.43
N GLN A 157 6.13 7.94 -23.31
CA GLN A 157 5.30 7.02 -24.09
C GLN A 157 6.01 5.67 -24.16
N ASP A 158 5.30 4.58 -23.85
CA ASP A 158 5.85 3.21 -23.84
C ASP A 158 7.13 3.06 -22.98
N GLY A 159 7.18 3.76 -21.85
CA GLY A 159 8.33 3.73 -20.95
C GLY A 159 9.56 4.50 -21.43
N LYS A 160 9.45 5.26 -22.53
CA LYS A 160 10.54 6.03 -23.14
C LYS A 160 10.20 7.51 -23.21
N ALA A 161 11.22 8.37 -23.18
CA ALA A 161 11.04 9.79 -23.42
C ALA A 161 10.77 10.01 -24.91
N ARG A 162 9.58 10.50 -25.23
CA ARG A 162 9.22 11.00 -26.56
C ARG A 162 9.73 12.42 -26.75
N LEU A 163 9.66 13.25 -25.71
CA LEU A 163 10.11 14.63 -25.70
C LEU A 163 10.65 14.98 -24.32
N HIS A 164 11.73 15.76 -24.26
CA HIS A 164 12.32 16.27 -23.02
C HIS A 164 12.67 17.75 -23.21
N VAL A 165 12.26 18.63 -22.31
CA VAL A 165 12.56 20.07 -22.37
C VAL A 165 12.74 20.66 -20.97
N ARG A 166 13.77 21.49 -20.81
CA ARG A 166 14.10 22.20 -19.57
C ARG A 166 13.71 23.67 -19.64
N GLY A 167 13.35 24.25 -18.50
CA GLY A 167 13.03 25.66 -18.34
C GLY A 167 11.66 26.07 -18.88
N VAL A 168 10.76 25.11 -19.10
CA VAL A 168 9.40 25.36 -19.57
C VAL A 168 8.40 24.79 -18.58
N SER A 169 7.42 25.61 -18.20
CA SER A 169 6.28 25.21 -17.37
C SER A 169 4.93 25.30 -18.09
N SER A 170 4.89 25.94 -19.27
CA SER A 170 3.68 26.11 -20.08
C SER A 170 3.31 24.81 -20.78
N LEU A 171 2.18 24.23 -20.41
CA LEU A 171 1.62 23.02 -21.02
C LEU A 171 0.99 23.33 -22.38
N SER A 172 0.39 24.50 -22.53
CA SER A 172 -0.14 25.00 -23.81
C SER A 172 0.95 25.10 -24.89
N TRP A 173 2.12 25.66 -24.56
CA TRP A 173 3.27 25.68 -25.47
C TRP A 173 3.76 24.27 -25.81
N LEU A 174 3.81 23.37 -24.83
CA LEU A 174 4.20 21.97 -25.03
C LEU A 174 3.25 21.28 -26.04
N ASP A 175 1.94 21.47 -25.88
CA ASP A 175 0.92 20.91 -26.77
C ASP A 175 1.12 21.40 -28.23
N GLU A 176 1.52 22.66 -28.42
CA GLU A 176 1.88 23.19 -29.75
C GLU A 176 3.12 22.51 -30.33
N GLN A 177 4.17 22.29 -29.53
CA GLN A 177 5.38 21.61 -29.99
C GLN A 177 5.10 20.15 -30.39
N ILE A 178 4.25 19.47 -29.61
CA ILE A 178 3.82 18.09 -29.91
C ILE A 178 3.02 18.06 -31.21
N LYS A 179 2.09 19.00 -31.42
CA LYS A 179 1.31 19.14 -32.68
C LYS A 179 2.21 19.45 -33.87
N ALA A 180 3.26 20.24 -33.67
CA ALA A 180 4.28 20.53 -34.67
C ALA A 180 5.21 19.33 -34.96
N GLY A 181 5.00 18.19 -34.29
CA GLY A 181 5.75 16.96 -34.52
C GLY A 181 7.16 16.97 -33.92
N LYS A 182 7.47 17.88 -32.99
CA LYS A 182 8.76 17.91 -32.28
C LYS A 182 8.90 16.68 -31.38
N GLN A 183 10.09 16.11 -31.35
CA GLN A 183 10.45 14.91 -30.58
C GLN A 183 11.92 14.98 -30.14
N GLY A 184 12.29 14.17 -29.16
CA GLY A 184 13.63 14.13 -28.60
C GLY A 184 13.88 15.19 -27.52
N ASP A 185 15.14 15.38 -27.16
CA ASP A 185 15.56 16.43 -26.22
C ASP A 185 15.61 17.77 -26.96
N LEU A 186 14.78 18.72 -26.53
CA LEU A 186 14.72 20.08 -27.05
C LEU A 186 15.74 20.99 -26.36
N GLY A 187 16.43 20.53 -25.32
CA GLY A 187 17.36 21.32 -24.54
C GLY A 187 16.66 22.25 -23.55
N THR A 188 17.28 23.39 -23.30
CA THR A 188 16.78 24.40 -22.36
C THR A 188 16.14 25.54 -23.14
N MET A 189 14.85 25.77 -22.91
CA MET A 189 14.02 26.75 -23.62
C MET A 189 13.55 27.92 -22.73
N GLY A 190 14.02 27.98 -21.49
CA GLY A 190 13.73 29.07 -20.56
C GLY A 190 14.60 28.99 -19.30
N ASP A 191 14.26 29.81 -18.30
CA ASP A 191 15.02 29.87 -17.05
C ASP A 191 14.86 28.58 -16.23
N VAL A 192 15.95 28.20 -15.57
CA VAL A 192 16.02 27.00 -14.74
C VAL A 192 16.48 27.35 -13.33
N ALA A 193 15.93 26.65 -12.35
CA ALA A 193 16.25 26.75 -10.95
C ALA A 193 16.76 25.42 -10.40
N GLU A 194 17.59 25.48 -9.36
CA GLU A 194 18.01 24.30 -8.61
C GLU A 194 16.83 23.71 -7.81
N ILE A 195 16.88 22.42 -7.55
CA ILE A 195 15.84 21.70 -6.80
C ILE A 195 16.03 21.98 -5.30
N ALA A 196 15.03 22.57 -4.65
CA ALA A 196 15.07 22.91 -3.22
C ALA A 196 14.89 21.69 -2.30
N GLU A 197 14.24 20.63 -2.77
CA GLU A 197 13.92 19.45 -1.98
C GLU A 197 15.11 18.50 -1.81
N ILE A 198 15.12 17.79 -0.69
CA ILE A 198 15.99 16.64 -0.53
C ILE A 198 15.50 15.46 -1.38
N ASP A 199 16.42 14.58 -1.75
CA ASP A 199 16.07 13.29 -2.30
C ASP A 199 15.45 12.42 -1.20
N LEU A 200 14.12 12.27 -1.25
CA LEU A 200 13.40 11.51 -0.22
C LEU A 200 13.85 10.05 -0.17
N LEU A 201 14.21 9.45 -1.31
CA LEU A 201 14.66 8.06 -1.35
C LEU A 201 16.01 7.91 -0.66
N GLU A 202 16.96 8.77 -1.00
CA GLU A 202 18.30 8.74 -0.36
C GLU A 202 18.23 9.10 1.13
N GLU A 203 17.33 10.02 1.51
CA GLU A 203 17.07 10.33 2.92
C GLU A 203 16.53 9.11 3.69
N ILE A 204 15.56 8.39 3.11
CA ILE A 204 15.01 7.18 3.72
C ILE A 204 16.10 6.10 3.85
N LYS A 205 16.90 5.87 2.80
CA LYS A 205 18.05 4.95 2.84
C LYS A 205 19.03 5.32 3.95
N ARG A 206 19.42 6.60 4.02
CA ARG A 206 20.34 7.12 5.05
C ARG A 206 19.79 6.90 6.46
N ARG A 207 18.51 7.22 6.69
CA ARG A 207 17.85 7.01 7.98
C ARG A 207 17.78 5.54 8.37
N MET A 208 17.41 4.67 7.43
CA MET A 208 17.33 3.22 7.70
C MET A 208 18.69 2.61 8.04
N ALA A 209 19.76 3.06 7.36
CA ALA A 209 21.11 2.62 7.65
C ALA A 209 21.60 3.03 9.06
N ALA A 210 21.08 4.14 9.59
CA ALA A 210 21.42 4.63 10.93
C ALA A 210 20.61 3.94 12.06
N ILE A 211 19.61 3.11 11.75
CA ILE A 211 18.76 2.45 12.75
C ILE A 211 19.43 1.14 13.21
N ASP A 212 19.64 1.01 14.52
CA ASP A 212 19.99 -0.28 15.13
C ASP A 212 18.74 -1.17 15.25
N TRP A 213 18.52 -1.99 14.22
CA TRP A 213 17.43 -2.95 14.17
C TRP A 213 17.49 -4.00 15.29
N LYS A 214 18.69 -4.37 15.74
CA LYS A 214 18.88 -5.39 16.77
C LYS A 214 18.46 -4.85 18.14
N GLN A 215 18.82 -3.61 18.44
CA GLN A 215 18.37 -2.95 19.66
C GLN A 215 16.85 -2.73 19.63
N LYS A 216 16.30 -2.27 18.51
CA LYS A 216 14.85 -2.07 18.34
C LYS A 216 14.06 -3.37 18.53
N GLN A 217 14.56 -4.49 18.00
CA GLN A 217 13.95 -5.81 18.19
C GLN A 217 13.92 -6.21 19.67
N ARG A 218 15.04 -6.07 20.40
CA ARG A 218 15.10 -6.38 21.84
C ARG A 218 14.11 -5.54 22.65
N GLN A 219 14.03 -4.25 22.36
CA GLN A 219 13.07 -3.34 23.00
C GLN A 219 11.62 -3.73 22.70
N ALA A 220 11.32 -4.15 21.48
CA ALA A 220 9.98 -4.61 21.11
C ALA A 220 9.59 -5.88 21.88
N ILE A 221 10.50 -6.86 22.01
CA ILE A 221 10.27 -8.08 22.79
C ILE A 221 10.00 -7.75 24.27
N ALA A 222 10.82 -6.87 24.87
CA ALA A 222 10.63 -6.48 26.28
C ALA A 222 9.26 -5.82 26.51
N ARG A 223 8.89 -4.86 25.65
CA ARG A 223 7.59 -4.16 25.74
C ARG A 223 6.40 -5.06 25.46
N PHE A 224 6.56 -6.05 24.59
CA PHE A 224 5.47 -6.99 24.28
C PHE A 224 4.98 -7.68 25.54
N TRP A 225 5.89 -8.20 26.38
CA TRP A 225 5.51 -8.88 27.62
C TRP A 225 4.92 -7.93 28.67
N GLU A 226 5.39 -6.68 28.73
CA GLU A 226 4.83 -5.65 29.63
C GLU A 226 3.41 -5.23 29.22
N GLN A 227 3.10 -5.19 27.93
CA GLN A 227 1.83 -4.73 27.40
C GLN A 227 0.85 -5.86 27.08
N GLN A 228 1.28 -7.12 27.21
CA GLN A 228 0.43 -8.27 26.93
C GLN A 228 -0.68 -8.35 27.98
N LYS A 229 -1.93 -8.23 27.51
CA LYS A 229 -3.09 -8.49 28.36
C LYS A 229 -3.24 -9.99 28.52
N PHE A 230 -2.96 -10.48 29.71
CA PHE A 230 -3.23 -11.88 30.06
C PHE A 230 -4.65 -11.99 30.59
N GLU A 231 -5.44 -12.89 30.00
CA GLU A 231 -6.69 -13.33 30.60
C GLU A 231 -6.37 -14.10 31.88
N ASN A 232 -6.90 -13.64 33.01
CA ASN A 232 -6.65 -14.28 34.29
C ASN A 232 -7.55 -15.49 34.42
N LEU A 233 -7.05 -16.65 34.01
CA LEU A 233 -7.75 -17.91 34.18
C LEU A 233 -7.72 -18.33 35.66
N PRO A 234 -8.84 -18.84 36.21
CA PRO A 234 -8.84 -19.33 37.59
C PRO A 234 -7.84 -20.48 37.75
N THR A 235 -7.17 -20.53 38.90
CA THR A 235 -6.27 -21.64 39.25
C THR A 235 -7.00 -22.97 39.13
N ALA A 236 -6.45 -23.89 38.34
CA ALA A 236 -6.99 -25.23 38.21
C ALA A 236 -6.99 -25.93 39.58
N GLN A 237 -8.15 -26.42 40.01
CA GLN A 237 -8.28 -27.07 41.32
C GLN A 237 -7.94 -28.56 41.27
N VAL A 238 -8.02 -29.19 40.09
CA VAL A 238 -7.84 -30.63 39.92
C VAL A 238 -7.22 -30.89 38.57
N ASP A 239 -6.17 -31.71 38.54
CA ASP A 239 -5.60 -32.23 37.31
C ASP A 239 -6.53 -33.29 36.71
N ARG A 240 -6.79 -33.22 35.41
CA ARG A 240 -7.67 -34.16 34.72
C ARG A 240 -7.13 -34.57 33.37
N ASP A 241 -6.68 -35.81 33.31
CA ASP A 241 -6.33 -36.45 32.05
C ASP A 241 -7.59 -36.93 31.33
N ARG A 242 -7.69 -36.61 30.05
CA ARG A 242 -8.78 -37.04 29.17
C ARG A 242 -8.17 -37.64 27.92
N THR A 243 -8.41 -38.93 27.73
CA THR A 243 -8.15 -39.57 26.44
C THR A 243 -9.35 -39.31 25.55
N VAL A 244 -9.13 -38.62 24.43
CA VAL A 244 -10.15 -38.42 23.40
C VAL A 244 -9.90 -39.45 22.32
N ASP A 245 -10.87 -40.33 22.09
CA ASP A 245 -10.83 -41.22 20.93
C ASP A 245 -11.21 -40.41 19.69
N LEU A 246 -10.25 -40.24 18.78
CA LEU A 246 -10.40 -39.52 17.53
C LEU A 246 -10.84 -40.42 16.37
N THR A 247 -11.25 -41.66 16.66
CA THR A 247 -11.73 -42.58 15.64
C THR A 247 -12.99 -42.02 14.99
N ILE A 248 -12.87 -41.69 13.71
CA ILE A 248 -13.99 -41.25 12.87
C ILE A 248 -14.45 -42.41 11.99
N THR A 249 -15.75 -42.70 12.01
CA THR A 249 -16.35 -43.69 11.11
C THR A 249 -16.92 -42.95 9.90
N ALA A 250 -16.40 -43.24 8.70
CA ALA A 250 -16.95 -42.74 7.45
C ALA A 250 -18.12 -43.64 7.01
N PRO A 251 -19.37 -43.16 7.00
CA PRO A 251 -20.53 -44.02 6.76
C PRO A 251 -20.76 -44.35 5.27
N ARG A 252 -20.03 -43.72 4.34
CA ARG A 252 -20.12 -43.96 2.89
C ARG A 252 -18.77 -43.74 2.22
N ASP A 253 -18.48 -44.58 1.23
CA ASP A 253 -17.29 -44.44 0.40
C ASP A 253 -17.32 -43.15 -0.43
N LEU A 254 -16.16 -42.51 -0.56
CA LEU A 254 -15.97 -41.36 -1.46
C LEU A 254 -15.63 -41.89 -2.85
N THR A 255 -16.54 -41.73 -3.81
CA THR A 255 -16.28 -41.99 -5.23
C THR A 255 -15.58 -40.79 -5.86
N ALA A 256 -14.52 -41.04 -6.62
CA ALA A 256 -13.80 -40.06 -7.42
C ALA A 256 -14.61 -39.53 -8.62
#